data_AF-A0A2V6H1Z9-F1
#
_entry.id   AF-A0A2V6H1Z9-F1
#
_cell.length_a   1.000
_cell.length_b   1.000
_cell.length_c   1.000
_cell.angle_alpha   90.00
_cell.angle_beta   90.00
_cell.angle_gamma   90.00
#
_symmetry.space_group_name_H-M   'P 1'
#
loop_
_entity.id
_entity.type
_entity.pdbx_description
1 polymer ?
#
loop_
_entity_poly.entity_id
_entity_poly.type
_entity_poly.pdbx_seq_one_letter_code
_entity_poly.pdbx_strand_id
1 'polypeptide(L)'
;MRRSICLTVYSTVAVILIFVHCAAAEPRPAGVSRFIHFSVTAVYPKSFDIIASAQWSIYGHFEIGELKEAWRKKALQLANGRKFKSSTLVVHDGEDSTGGWAIGYRSVSGTITVTD
;
A
#
# COMPACT_ATOMS: atom_id res chain seq x y z
N MET A 1 47.45 0.87 -12.63
CA MET A 1 46.20 1.65 -12.48
C MET A 1 45.02 0.70 -12.30
N ARG A 2 44.60 0.41 -11.06
CA ARG A 2 43.53 -0.58 -10.78
C ARG A 2 42.78 -0.27 -9.47
N ARG A 3 42.41 0.99 -9.26
CA ARG A 3 41.75 1.45 -8.01
C ARG A 3 40.49 2.30 -8.19
N SER A 4 40.05 2.59 -9.41
CA SER A 4 38.96 3.56 -9.64
C SER A 4 37.57 2.95 -9.91
N ILE A 5 37.45 1.63 -10.10
CA ILE A 5 36.18 1.02 -10.55
C ILE A 5 35.33 0.52 -9.37
N CYS A 6 35.95 0.13 -8.24
CA CYS A 6 35.20 -0.37 -7.09
C CYS A 6 34.37 0.71 -6.37
N LEU A 7 34.87 1.95 -6.29
CA LEU A 7 34.17 3.04 -5.59
C LEU A 7 32.86 3.45 -6.28
N THR A 8 32.82 3.35 -7.61
CA THR A 8 31.63 3.72 -8.40
C THR A 8 30.49 2.72 -8.18
N VAL A 9 30.80 1.42 -8.08
CA VAL A 9 29.80 0.36 -7.87
C VAL A 9 29.17 0.46 -6.49
N TYR A 10 29.98 0.68 -5.43
CA TYR A 10 29.47 0.88 -4.08
C TYR A 10 28.61 2.15 -3.96
N SER A 11 28.99 3.23 -4.65
CA SER A 11 28.21 4.48 -4.66
C SER A 11 26.84 4.30 -5.33
N THR A 12 26.77 3.56 -6.45
CA THR A 12 25.49 3.29 -7.12
C THR A 12 24.56 2.40 -6.31
N VAL A 13 25.07 1.38 -5.63
CA VAL A 13 24.24 0.51 -4.77
C VAL A 13 23.73 1.26 -3.54
N ALA A 14 24.55 2.12 -2.94
CA ALA A 14 24.12 2.97 -1.83
C ALA A 14 23.02 3.95 -2.24
N VAL A 15 23.13 4.58 -3.42
CA VAL A 15 22.09 5.48 -3.94
C VAL A 15 20.77 4.73 -4.21
N ILE A 16 20.83 3.54 -4.82
CA ILE A 16 19.62 2.71 -5.04
C ILE A 16 18.97 2.32 -3.70
N LEU A 17 19.76 1.93 -2.70
CA LEU A 17 19.24 1.61 -1.37
C LEU A 17 18.65 2.82 -0.64
N ILE A 18 19.20 4.02 -0.83
CA ILE A 18 18.65 5.27 -0.26
C ILE A 18 17.33 5.64 -0.94
N PHE A 19 17.21 5.47 -2.26
CA PHE A 19 15.94 5.71 -2.98
C PHE A 19 14.84 4.72 -2.59
N VAL A 20 15.17 3.46 -2.31
CA VAL A 20 14.19 2.46 -1.83
C VAL A 20 13.66 2.79 -0.42
N HIS A 21 14.46 3.44 0.44
CA HIS A 21 14.06 3.84 1.80
C HIS A 21 13.36 5.20 1.89
N CYS A 22 13.18 5.91 0.77
CA CYS A 22 12.48 7.20 0.74
C CYS A 22 11.03 7.09 0.25
N ALA A 23 10.47 5.88 0.18
CA ALA A 23 9.01 5.72 0.16
C ALA A 23 8.49 6.02 1.56
N ALA A 24 8.20 7.29 1.85
CA ALA A 24 7.50 7.68 3.06
C ALA A 24 6.26 6.79 3.19
N ALA A 25 6.12 6.10 4.33
CA ALA A 25 4.97 5.22 4.55
C ALA A 25 3.68 6.01 4.31
N GLU A 26 2.81 5.45 3.47
CA GLU A 26 1.55 6.10 3.09
C GLU A 26 0.79 6.57 4.34
N PRO A 27 0.39 7.85 4.43
CA PRO A 27 -0.27 8.38 5.61
C PRO A 27 -1.51 7.54 5.96
N ARG A 28 -1.57 7.08 7.21
CA ARG A 28 -2.70 6.26 7.68
C ARG A 28 -3.88 7.16 8.05
N PRO A 29 -5.12 6.84 7.63
CA PRO A 29 -6.29 7.56 8.10
C PRO A 29 -6.53 7.35 9.61
N ALA A 30 -7.14 8.34 10.26
CA ALA A 30 -7.47 8.24 11.69
C ALA A 30 -8.45 7.07 11.97
N GLY A 31 -8.23 6.36 13.07
CA GLY A 31 -9.07 5.23 13.49
C GLY A 31 -8.99 4.02 12.55
N VAL A 32 -7.91 3.87 11.79
CA VAL A 32 -7.56 2.65 11.05
C VAL A 32 -6.46 1.92 11.80
N SER A 33 -6.59 0.59 11.92
CA SER A 33 -5.60 -0.26 12.58
C SER A 33 -4.20 -0.07 11.99
N ARG A 34 -3.19 -0.12 12.87
CA ARG A 34 -1.79 -0.01 12.43
C ARG A 34 -1.30 -1.16 11.57
N PHE A 35 -2.01 -2.29 11.61
CA PHE A 35 -1.72 -3.51 10.87
C PHE A 35 -2.36 -3.52 9.48
N ILE A 36 -3.13 -2.49 9.13
CA ILE A 36 -3.61 -2.28 7.76
C ILE A 36 -2.61 -1.37 7.04
N HIS A 37 -2.06 -1.90 5.96
CA HIS A 37 -1.11 -1.24 5.08
C HIS A 37 -1.82 -0.69 3.84
N PHE A 38 -1.37 0.48 3.39
CA PHE A 38 -1.90 1.13 2.20
C PHE A 38 -0.84 1.24 1.12
N SER A 39 -1.25 0.98 -0.12
CA SER A 39 -0.54 1.40 -1.32
C SER A 39 -1.46 2.33 -2.10
N VAL A 40 -0.91 3.47 -2.54
CA VAL A 40 -1.63 4.43 -3.40
C VAL A 40 -0.81 4.66 -4.65
N THR A 41 -1.45 4.60 -5.81
CA THR A 41 -0.78 4.82 -7.09
C THR A 41 -1.61 5.78 -7.93
N ALA A 42 -1.00 6.86 -8.41
CA ALA A 42 -1.64 7.77 -9.36
C ALA A 42 -1.69 7.10 -10.73
N VAL A 43 -2.88 6.94 -11.31
CA VAL A 43 -3.08 6.24 -12.59
C VAL A 43 -3.35 7.22 -13.73
N TYR A 44 -4.15 8.25 -13.46
CA TYR A 44 -4.51 9.32 -14.39
C TYR A 44 -4.63 10.64 -13.63
N PRO A 45 -4.69 11.80 -14.32
CA PRO A 45 -4.96 13.06 -13.65
C PRO A 45 -6.21 12.95 -12.77
N LYS A 46 -6.04 13.25 -11.47
CA LYS A 46 -7.09 13.16 -10.44
C LYS A 46 -7.59 11.74 -10.12
N SER A 47 -6.97 10.68 -10.62
CA SER A 47 -7.35 9.29 -10.34
C SER A 47 -6.25 8.53 -9.58
N PHE A 48 -6.66 7.81 -8.54
CA PHE A 48 -5.76 7.08 -7.65
C PHE A 48 -6.27 5.66 -7.41
N ASP A 49 -5.42 4.68 -7.68
CA ASP A 49 -5.61 3.32 -7.21
C ASP A 49 -5.20 3.23 -5.75
N ILE A 50 -6.05 2.59 -4.94
CA ILE A 50 -5.84 2.40 -3.52
C ILE A 50 -5.95 0.91 -3.22
N ILE A 51 -4.97 0.37 -2.53
CA ILE A 51 -4.98 -0.99 -2.00
C ILE A 51 -4.86 -0.88 -0.49
N ALA A 52 -5.86 -1.39 0.23
CA ALA A 52 -5.81 -1.60 1.68
C ALA A 52 -5.57 -3.08 1.93
N SER A 53 -4.50 -3.43 2.65
CA SER A 53 -4.09 -4.82 2.86
C SER A 53 -3.77 -5.10 4.31
N ALA A 54 -4.06 -6.31 4.75
CA ALA A 54 -3.62 -6.81 6.03
C ALA A 54 -3.24 -8.28 5.89
N GLN A 55 -2.26 -8.71 6.69
CA GLN A 55 -1.98 -10.12 6.89
C GLN A 55 -3.00 -10.65 7.91
N TRP A 56 -3.65 -11.77 7.59
CA TRP A 56 -4.24 -12.58 8.66
C TRP A 56 -3.11 -13.39 9.29
N SER A 57 -3.07 -13.40 10.61
CA SER A 57 -2.19 -14.30 11.36
C SER A 57 -3.01 -15.03 12.40
N ILE A 58 -2.42 -16.04 13.02
CA ILE A 58 -2.94 -16.70 14.22
C ILE A 58 -3.28 -15.73 15.39
N TYR A 59 -2.85 -14.46 15.33
CA TYR A 59 -3.12 -13.43 16.34
C TYR A 59 -4.22 -12.44 15.98
N GLY A 60 -4.87 -12.58 14.83
CA GLY A 60 -5.98 -11.70 14.45
C GLY A 60 -6.33 -11.75 12.98
N HIS A 61 -7.64 -11.76 12.71
CA HIS A 61 -8.21 -11.67 11.38
C HIS A 61 -8.79 -10.27 11.18
N PHE A 62 -8.30 -9.53 10.19
CA PHE A 62 -9.02 -8.34 9.72
C PHE A 62 -10.14 -8.79 8.80
N GLU A 63 -11.36 -8.40 9.14
CA GLU A 63 -12.50 -8.76 8.33
C GLU A 63 -12.51 -7.96 7.02
N ILE A 64 -13.17 -8.51 5.99
CA ILE A 64 -13.36 -7.80 4.71
C ILE A 64 -14.04 -6.44 4.95
N GLY A 65 -14.96 -6.36 5.91
CA GLY A 65 -15.65 -5.13 6.29
C GLY A 65 -14.69 -4.06 6.79
N GLU A 66 -13.74 -4.43 7.66
CA GLU A 66 -12.73 -3.50 8.19
C GLU A 66 -11.79 -2.99 7.09
N LEU A 67 -11.39 -3.86 6.16
CA LEU A 67 -10.55 -3.47 5.02
C LEU A 67 -11.29 -2.56 4.03
N LYS A 68 -12.58 -2.82 3.78
CA LYS A 68 -13.42 -1.92 2.96
C LYS A 68 -13.58 -0.55 3.62
N GLU A 69 -13.79 -0.51 4.93
CA GLU A 69 -13.89 0.76 5.66
C GLU A 69 -12.55 1.50 5.71
N ALA A 70 -11.44 0.78 5.90
CA ALA A 70 -10.09 1.35 5.85
C ALA A 70 -9.80 1.95 4.46
N TRP A 71 -10.14 1.22 3.39
CA TRP A 71 -10.06 1.72 2.02
C TRP A 71 -10.88 3.00 1.83
N ARG A 72 -12.13 3.02 2.32
CA ARG A 72 -13.01 4.19 2.23
C ARG A 72 -12.45 5.41 2.96
N LYS A 73 -11.90 5.23 4.16
CA LYS A 73 -11.26 6.32 4.91
C LYS A 73 -10.04 6.87 4.19
N LYS A 74 -9.23 6.02 3.55
CA LYS A 74 -8.10 6.46 2.72
C LYS A 74 -8.55 7.21 1.47
N ALA A 75 -9.60 6.75 0.81
CA ALA A 75 -10.23 7.44 -0.30
C ALA A 75 -10.71 8.86 0.08
N LEU A 76 -11.40 8.99 1.21
CA LEU A 76 -11.85 10.29 1.74
C LEU A 76 -10.66 11.23 2.05
N GLN A 77 -9.61 10.69 2.67
CA GLN A 77 -8.39 11.44 2.96
C GLN A 77 -7.71 11.94 1.67
N LEU A 78 -7.59 11.11 0.64
CA LEU A 78 -7.01 11.48 -0.65
C LEU A 78 -7.86 12.51 -1.40
N ALA A 79 -9.19 12.39 -1.32
CA ALA A 79 -10.10 13.36 -1.89
C ALA A 79 -9.99 14.73 -1.20
N ASN A 80 -9.60 14.75 0.09
CA ASN A 80 -9.39 15.96 0.88
C ASN A 80 -10.61 16.90 0.84
N GLY A 81 -11.79 16.35 1.10
CA GLY A 81 -13.07 17.08 1.07
C GLY A 81 -13.70 17.26 -0.31
N ARG A 82 -12.97 16.96 -1.40
CA ARG A 82 -13.53 17.01 -2.77
C ARG A 82 -14.43 15.81 -3.06
N LYS A 83 -15.35 15.98 -4.00
CA LYS A 83 -16.18 14.87 -4.51
C LYS A 83 -15.33 13.94 -5.37
N PHE A 84 -15.60 12.65 -5.26
CA PHE A 84 -14.95 11.63 -6.08
C PHE A 84 -15.94 10.53 -6.47
N LYS A 85 -15.67 9.88 -7.59
CA LYS A 85 -16.28 8.61 -7.97
C LYS A 85 -15.33 7.47 -7.59
N SER A 86 -15.87 6.33 -7.19
CA SER A 86 -15.10 5.12 -6.92
C SER A 86 -15.45 4.01 -7.89
N SER A 87 -14.49 3.16 -8.23
CA SER A 87 -14.76 1.88 -8.89
C SER A 87 -15.47 0.93 -7.92
N THR A 88 -15.97 -0.19 -8.46
CA THR A 88 -16.30 -1.35 -7.64
C THR A 88 -15.04 -1.81 -6.90
N LEU A 89 -15.20 -2.16 -5.62
CA LEU A 89 -14.11 -2.69 -4.81
C LEU A 89 -13.88 -4.17 -5.12
N VAL A 90 -12.63 -4.54 -5.32
CA VAL A 90 -12.20 -5.92 -5.57
C VAL A 90 -11.51 -6.44 -4.31
N VAL A 91 -11.84 -7.67 -3.91
CA VAL A 91 -11.19 -8.35 -2.78
C VAL A 91 -10.19 -9.35 -3.34
N HIS A 92 -8.96 -9.31 -2.84
CA HIS A 92 -7.94 -10.31 -3.15
C HIS A 92 -7.57 -11.05 -1.87
N ASP A 93 -7.74 -12.36 -1.90
CA ASP A 93 -7.27 -13.26 -0.86
C ASP A 93 -6.08 -14.04 -1.41
N GLY A 94 -5.06 -14.23 -0.57
CA GLY A 94 -4.01 -15.17 -0.87
C GLY A 94 -3.44 -15.79 0.39
N GLU A 95 -2.80 -16.92 0.19
CA GLU A 95 -2.21 -17.72 1.25
C GLU A 95 -0.73 -17.90 0.93
N ASP A 96 0.12 -17.54 1.88
CA ASP A 96 1.54 -17.86 1.85
C ASP A 96 1.81 -18.93 2.91
N SER A 97 2.33 -20.07 2.46
CA SER A 97 2.69 -21.21 3.30
C SER A 97 4.20 -21.27 3.57
N THR A 98 4.94 -20.21 3.27
CA THR A 98 6.39 -20.14 3.49
C THR A 98 6.70 -20.29 4.99
N GLY A 99 7.33 -21.42 5.34
CA GLY A 99 7.79 -21.70 6.71
C GLY A 99 6.84 -22.55 7.57
N GLY A 100 5.80 -23.16 7.00
CA GLY A 100 4.94 -24.14 7.69
C GLY A 100 3.85 -23.54 8.57
N TRP A 101 3.73 -22.21 8.61
CA TRP A 101 2.60 -21.49 9.20
C TRP A 101 1.74 -20.92 8.09
N ALA A 102 0.41 -21.11 8.16
CA ALA A 102 -0.52 -20.49 7.21
C ALA A 102 -0.61 -18.99 7.51
N ILE A 103 0.15 -18.17 6.77
CA ILE A 103 0.03 -16.71 6.81
C ILE A 103 -0.73 -16.32 5.55
N GLY A 104 -1.95 -15.84 5.71
CA GLY A 104 -2.70 -15.29 4.59
C GLY A 104 -2.59 -13.79 4.54
N TYR A 105 -2.85 -13.26 3.37
CA TYR A 105 -3.06 -11.85 3.16
C TYR A 105 -4.43 -11.65 2.54
N ARG A 106 -5.05 -10.55 2.92
CA ARG A 106 -6.27 -10.07 2.32
C ARG A 106 -6.10 -8.62 1.97
N SER A 107 -6.56 -8.25 0.79
CA SER A 107 -6.58 -6.86 0.36
C SER A 107 -7.89 -6.48 -0.31
N VAL A 108 -8.20 -5.19 -0.21
CA VAL A 108 -9.30 -4.55 -0.92
C VAL A 108 -8.67 -3.49 -1.81
N SER A 109 -8.93 -3.58 -3.10
CA SER A 109 -8.44 -2.66 -4.10
C SER A 109 -9.58 -1.92 -4.78
N GLY A 110 -9.29 -0.72 -5.26
CA GLY A 110 -10.22 0.09 -6.03
C GLY A 110 -9.62 1.43 -6.39
N THR A 111 -10.24 2.08 -7.38
CA THR A 111 -9.82 3.37 -7.91
C THR A 111 -10.76 4.46 -7.45
N ILE A 112 -10.23 5.63 -7.08
CA ILE A 112 -11.02 6.86 -6.98
C ILE A 112 -10.66 7.80 -8.13
N THR A 113 -11.62 8.61 -8.56
CA THR A 113 -11.40 9.74 -9.48
C THR A 113 -12.05 10.98 -8.89
N VAL A 114 -11.23 11.98 -8.57
CA VAL A 114 -11.70 13.26 -8.03
C VAL A 114 -12.32 14.07 -9.17
N THR A 115 -13.58 14.49 -8.99
CA THR A 115 -14.40 15.10 -10.05
C THR A 115 -14.58 16.60 -9.92
N ASP A 116 -14.05 17.19 -8.85
CA ASP A 116 -14.05 18.63 -8.58
C ASP A 116 -12.77 19.28 -9.14
#